data_AF-A0A136KSR7-F1
#
_entry.id   AF-A0A136KSR7-F1
#
_cell.length_a   1.000
_cell.length_b   1.000
_cell.length_c   1.000
_cell.angle_alpha   90.00
_cell.angle_beta   90.00
_cell.angle_gamma   90.00
#
_symmetry.space_group_name_H-M   'P 1'
#
loop_
_entity.id
_entity.type
_entity.pdbx_description
1 polymer ?
#
loop_
_entity_poly.entity_id
_entity_poly.type
_entity_poly.pdbx_seq_one_letter_code
_entity_poly.pdbx_strand_id
1 'polypeptide(L)'
;GVIPIFSTIPMRPEWSANVYAVNAEVADMTADWNLPLWDYAGAMSGLPEYGLAQDEVHPSSPPNHRPQEAAIFTPDYLQYGYVMRNLTGLQMLDAVWRAVDANA
;
A
#
# COMPACT_ATOMS: atom_id res chain seq x y z
N GLY A 1 20.97 -10.64 6.33
CA GLY A 1 19.69 -11.37 6.55
C GLY A 1 18.62 -10.79 5.65
N VAL A 2 17.37 -11.23 5.79
CA VAL A 2 16.19 -10.68 5.09
C VAL A 2 15.29 -10.02 6.14
N ILE A 3 14.75 -8.83 5.84
CA ILE A 3 13.73 -8.16 6.66
C ILE A 3 12.40 -8.26 5.90
N PRO A 4 11.41 -9.04 6.38
CA PRO A 4 10.11 -9.08 5.74
C PRO A 4 9.33 -7.80 6.06
N ILE A 5 8.60 -7.29 5.07
CA ILE A 5 7.65 -6.17 5.21
C ILE A 5 6.31 -6.69 4.73
N PHE A 6 5.28 -6.55 5.55
CA PHE A 6 3.92 -6.96 5.19
C PHE A 6 3.09 -5.75 4.81
N SER A 7 2.15 -5.91 3.89
CA SER A 7 1.17 -4.88 3.58
C SER A 7 -0.24 -5.37 3.89
N THR A 8 -1.10 -4.48 4.34
CA THR A 8 -2.55 -4.68 4.24
C THR A 8 -2.97 -4.76 2.77
N ILE A 9 -4.02 -5.52 2.45
CA ILE A 9 -4.59 -5.59 1.10
C ILE A 9 -5.64 -4.48 0.89
N PRO A 10 -5.72 -3.89 -0.31
CA PRO A 10 -6.73 -2.88 -0.63
C PRO A 10 -8.17 -3.38 -0.42
N MET A 11 -9.11 -2.44 -0.38
CA MET A 11 -10.53 -2.76 -0.36
C MET A 11 -10.90 -3.64 -1.55
N ARG A 12 -11.79 -4.61 -1.32
CA ARG A 12 -12.47 -5.37 -2.36
C ARG A 12 -13.96 -5.33 -2.03
N PRO A 13 -14.75 -4.43 -2.65
CA PRO A 13 -16.13 -4.15 -2.24
C PRO A 13 -16.99 -5.40 -2.03
N GLU A 14 -16.95 -6.32 -3.00
CA GLU A 14 -17.71 -7.57 -2.92
C GLU A 14 -17.34 -8.44 -1.70
N TRP A 15 -16.09 -8.36 -1.22
CA TRP A 15 -15.52 -9.24 -0.19
C TRP A 15 -14.99 -8.42 1.00
N SER A 16 -15.62 -7.29 1.29
CA SER A 16 -15.16 -6.32 2.30
C SER A 16 -14.95 -6.95 3.69
N ALA A 17 -15.85 -7.82 4.14
CA ALA A 17 -15.69 -8.54 5.41
C ALA A 17 -14.41 -9.40 5.45
N ASN A 18 -14.08 -10.07 4.34
CA ASN A 18 -12.84 -10.84 4.24
C ASN A 18 -11.61 -9.94 4.22
N VAL A 19 -11.67 -8.79 3.54
CA VAL A 19 -10.58 -7.82 3.53
C VAL A 19 -10.31 -7.28 4.94
N TYR A 20 -11.35 -6.92 5.68
CA TYR A 20 -11.20 -6.48 7.07
C TYR A 20 -10.60 -7.57 7.96
N ALA A 21 -11.07 -8.81 7.84
CA ALA A 21 -10.52 -9.93 8.60
C ALA A 21 -9.04 -10.17 8.27
N VAL A 22 -8.68 -10.23 6.98
CA VAL A 22 -7.28 -10.42 6.56
C VAL A 22 -6.38 -9.29 7.04
N ASN A 23 -6.81 -8.03 6.91
CA ASN A 23 -6.01 -6.90 7.34
C ASN A 23 -5.83 -6.84 8.86
N ALA A 24 -6.85 -7.26 9.64
CA ALA A 24 -6.73 -7.39 11.09
C ALA A 24 -5.70 -8.46 11.47
N GLU A 25 -5.77 -9.66 10.87
CA GLU A 25 -4.80 -10.73 11.13
C GLU A 25 -3.36 -10.35 10.74
N VAL A 26 -3.19 -9.61 9.63
CA VAL A 26 -1.88 -9.08 9.24
C VAL A 26 -1.36 -8.06 10.25
N ALA A 27 -2.22 -7.16 10.73
CA ALA A 27 -1.85 -6.17 11.74
C ALA A 27 -1.45 -6.84 13.06
N ASP A 28 -2.26 -7.78 13.56
CA ASP A 28 -2.00 -8.51 14.80
C ASP A 28 -0.68 -9.31 14.70
N MET A 29 -0.50 -10.07 13.61
CA MET A 29 0.74 -10.81 13.37
C MET A 29 1.97 -9.88 13.29
N THR A 30 1.89 -8.75 12.59
CA THR A 30 3.04 -7.83 12.52
C THR A 30 3.37 -7.19 13.87
N ALA A 31 2.36 -6.90 14.69
CA ALA A 31 2.55 -6.41 16.05
C ALA A 31 3.21 -7.47 16.96
N ASP A 32 2.71 -8.71 16.94
CA ASP A 32 3.22 -9.82 17.77
C ASP A 32 4.70 -10.12 17.51
N TRP A 33 5.12 -10.01 16.26
CA TRP A 33 6.48 -10.33 15.82
C TRP A 33 7.37 -9.10 15.64
N ASN A 34 6.88 -7.90 15.99
CA ASN A 34 7.57 -6.62 15.80
C ASN A 34 8.11 -6.45 14.36
N LEU A 35 7.27 -6.78 13.39
CA LEU A 35 7.58 -6.70 11.96
C LEU A 35 7.06 -5.39 11.37
N PRO A 36 7.74 -4.83 10.35
CA PRO A 36 7.24 -3.65 9.65
C PRO A 36 5.92 -3.93 8.92
N LEU A 37 4.95 -3.04 9.15
CA LEU A 37 3.64 -3.02 8.48
C LEU A 37 3.51 -1.80 7.56
N TRP A 38 3.24 -2.05 6.29
CA TRP A 38 2.85 -1.06 5.30
C TRP A 38 1.32 -1.03 5.19
N ASP A 39 0.68 -0.02 5.79
CA ASP A 39 -0.77 0.20 5.70
C ASP A 39 -1.19 0.77 4.34
N TYR A 40 -1.08 -0.07 3.31
CA TYR A 40 -1.45 0.25 1.95
C TYR A 40 -2.96 0.44 1.77
N ALA A 41 -3.78 -0.28 2.53
CA ALA A 41 -5.24 -0.17 2.49
C ALA A 41 -5.68 1.19 3.04
N GLY A 42 -5.09 1.61 4.17
CA GLY A 42 -5.29 2.94 4.74
C GLY A 42 -4.88 4.04 3.76
N ALA A 43 -3.72 3.89 3.10
CA ALA A 43 -3.26 4.83 2.08
C ALA A 43 -4.19 4.94 0.86
N MET A 44 -4.91 3.87 0.50
CA MET A 44 -5.87 3.85 -0.61
C MET A 44 -7.28 4.30 -0.22
N SER A 45 -7.65 4.20 1.07
CA SER A 45 -9.03 4.36 1.54
C SER A 45 -9.69 5.70 1.21
N GLY A 46 -8.90 6.77 1.12
CA GLY A 46 -9.38 8.12 0.80
C GLY A 46 -9.36 8.49 -0.69
N LEU A 47 -8.89 7.59 -1.56
CA LEU A 47 -8.81 7.83 -3.00
C LEU A 47 -10.16 7.57 -3.69
N PRO A 48 -10.39 8.14 -4.90
CA PRO A 48 -11.54 7.77 -5.72
C PRO A 48 -11.64 6.26 -5.90
N GLU A 49 -12.83 5.70 -5.72
CA GLU A 49 -13.09 4.24 -5.79
C GLU A 49 -12.14 3.40 -4.94
N TYR A 50 -11.75 3.91 -3.76
CA TYR A 50 -10.75 3.28 -2.88
C TYR A 50 -9.41 3.03 -3.58
N GLY A 51 -9.08 3.83 -4.61
CA GLY A 51 -7.88 3.68 -5.42
C GLY A 51 -7.91 2.49 -6.38
N LEU A 52 -9.08 1.89 -6.63
CA LEU A 52 -9.24 0.72 -7.48
C LEU A 52 -9.58 1.12 -8.93
N ALA A 53 -9.24 0.24 -9.85
CA ALA A 53 -9.72 0.28 -11.22
C ALA A 53 -11.19 -0.16 -11.29
N GLN A 54 -11.78 -0.04 -12.48
CA GLN A 54 -13.19 -0.38 -12.73
C GLN A 54 -13.52 -1.85 -12.42
N ASP A 55 -12.52 -2.74 -12.38
CA ASP A 55 -12.72 -4.15 -12.03
C ASP A 55 -12.83 -4.40 -10.51
N GLU A 56 -12.72 -3.35 -9.69
CA GLU A 56 -12.83 -3.39 -8.22
C GLU A 56 -11.83 -4.34 -7.54
N VAL A 57 -10.76 -4.72 -8.25
CA VAL A 57 -9.75 -5.67 -7.78
C VAL A 57 -8.35 -5.08 -7.89
N HIS A 58 -8.01 -4.48 -9.03
CA HIS A 58 -6.68 -3.94 -9.26
C HIS A 58 -6.58 -2.47 -8.84
N PRO A 59 -5.39 -1.97 -8.42
CA PRO A 59 -5.18 -0.54 -8.25
C PRO A 59 -5.42 0.23 -9.55
N SER A 60 -5.97 1.44 -9.45
CA SER A 60 -6.18 2.31 -10.60
C SER A 60 -4.85 2.77 -11.22
N SER A 61 -4.85 2.87 -12.54
CA SER A 61 -3.72 3.35 -13.33
C SER A 61 -3.90 4.81 -13.72
N PRO A 62 -2.80 5.58 -13.82
CA PRO A 62 -2.83 6.90 -14.46
C PRO A 62 -3.31 6.87 -15.92
N PRO A 63 -3.73 8.01 -16.50
CA PRO A 63 -4.55 8.05 -17.72
C PRO A 63 -3.96 7.38 -18.96
N ASN A 64 -2.64 7.39 -19.15
CA ASN A 64 -2.03 6.80 -20.36
C ASN A 64 -1.64 5.34 -20.15
N HIS A 65 -1.92 4.76 -18.98
CA HIS A 65 -1.58 3.39 -18.60
C HIS A 65 -0.10 3.05 -18.78
N ARG A 66 0.78 4.06 -18.69
CA ARG A 66 2.23 3.88 -18.83
C ARG A 66 2.83 3.57 -17.47
N PRO A 67 3.66 2.51 -17.32
CA PRO A 67 4.26 2.17 -16.03
C PRO A 67 5.05 3.32 -15.38
N GLN A 68 5.67 4.18 -16.19
CA GLN A 68 6.44 5.33 -15.71
C GLN A 68 5.56 6.38 -15.01
N GLU A 69 4.27 6.45 -15.37
CA GLU A 69 3.33 7.37 -14.74
C GLU A 69 3.00 6.98 -13.30
N ALA A 70 3.15 5.71 -12.94
CA ALA A 70 3.02 5.24 -11.57
C ALA A 70 4.13 5.75 -10.63
N ALA A 71 5.13 6.48 -11.15
CA ALA A 71 6.20 7.12 -10.39
C ALA A 71 6.15 8.67 -10.45
N ILE A 72 5.05 9.24 -10.96
CA ILE A 72 4.83 10.69 -10.95
C ILE A 72 4.08 11.03 -9.64
N PHE A 73 4.76 11.67 -8.69
CA PHE A 73 4.21 11.97 -7.36
C PHE A 73 3.70 13.41 -7.24
N THR A 74 2.97 13.88 -8.25
CA THR A 74 2.27 15.17 -8.21
C THR A 74 0.85 14.99 -7.68
N PRO A 75 0.21 16.04 -7.11
CA PRO A 75 -1.15 15.93 -6.55
C PRO A 75 -2.15 15.26 -7.50
N ASP A 76 -2.10 15.59 -8.80
CA ASP A 76 -3.00 15.02 -9.83
C ASP A 76 -2.78 13.52 -10.05
N TYR A 77 -1.61 12.97 -9.72
CA TYR A 77 -1.30 11.55 -9.88
C TYR A 77 -1.47 10.78 -8.57
N LEU A 78 -1.43 11.44 -7.41
CA LEU A 78 -1.61 10.80 -6.10
C LEU A 78 -3.02 10.24 -5.87
N GLN A 79 -3.96 10.50 -6.79
CA GLN A 79 -5.29 9.88 -6.78
C GLN A 79 -5.33 8.44 -7.33
N TYR A 80 -4.24 7.95 -7.94
CA TYR A 80 -4.19 6.61 -8.55
C TYR A 80 -3.57 5.57 -7.63
N GLY A 81 -4.19 4.39 -7.56
CA GLY A 81 -3.76 3.30 -6.68
C GLY A 81 -2.32 2.86 -6.92
N TYR A 82 -1.89 2.69 -8.18
CA TYR A 82 -0.50 2.33 -8.48
C TYR A 82 0.52 3.41 -8.10
N VAL A 83 0.14 4.69 -8.16
CA VAL A 83 1.00 5.79 -7.72
C VAL A 83 1.14 5.76 -6.19
N MET A 84 0.02 5.60 -5.48
CA MET A 84 0.03 5.47 -4.02
C MET A 84 0.78 4.24 -3.54
N ARG A 85 0.68 3.12 -4.26
CA ARG A 85 1.49 1.91 -4.01
C ARG A 85 2.98 2.22 -4.05
N ASN A 86 3.43 2.88 -5.10
CA ASN A 86 4.86 3.12 -5.30
C ASN A 86 5.39 4.16 -4.32
N LEU A 87 4.65 5.25 -4.08
CA LEU A 87 5.06 6.28 -3.12
C LEU A 87 5.17 5.71 -1.70
N THR A 88 4.12 5.06 -1.22
CA THR A 88 4.08 4.54 0.16
C THR A 88 4.99 3.34 0.36
N GLY A 89 5.20 2.52 -0.70
CA GLY A 89 6.23 1.49 -0.69
C GLY A 89 7.64 2.07 -0.54
N LEU A 90 7.98 3.15 -1.25
CA LEU A 90 9.27 3.84 -1.07
C LEU A 90 9.41 4.45 0.32
N GLN A 91 8.35 5.04 0.87
CA GLN A 91 8.34 5.57 2.24
C GLN A 91 8.56 4.46 3.28
N MET A 92 7.94 3.29 3.09
CA MET A 92 8.16 2.13 3.96
C MET A 92 9.62 1.64 3.88
N LEU A 93 10.18 1.55 2.67
CA LEU A 93 11.58 1.16 2.48
C LEU A 93 12.54 2.17 3.14
N ASP A 94 12.30 3.47 3.02
CA ASP A 94 13.08 4.51 3.70
C ASP A 94 12.98 4.39 5.23
N ALA A 95 11.78 4.15 5.77
CA ALA A 95 11.56 3.97 7.20
C ALA A 95 12.33 2.74 7.74
N VAL A 96 12.27 1.59 7.06
CA VAL A 96 13.05 0.40 7.44
C VAL A 96 14.54 0.68 7.31
N TRP A 97 14.98 1.30 6.22
CA TRP A 97 16.39 1.59 6.00
C TRP A 97 16.96 2.46 7.13
N ARG A 98 16.29 3.55 7.50
CA ARG A 98 16.71 4.43 8.60
C ARG A 98 16.67 3.73 9.96
N ALA A 99 15.68 2.88 10.20
CA ALA A 99 15.60 2.12 11.44
C ALA A 99 16.77 1.14 11.57
N VAL A 100 17.23 0.54 10.47
CA VAL A 100 18.38 -0.37 10.49
C VAL A 100 19.69 0.40 10.56
N ASP A 101 19.84 1.48 9.81
CA ASP A 101 21.07 2.30 9.75
C ASP A 101 21.31 3.05 11.06
N ALA A 102 20.26 3.56 11.71
CA ALA A 102 20.36 4.20 13.03
C ALA A 102 20.75 3.21 14.15
N ASN A 103 20.69 1.91 13.89
CA ASN A 103 21.09 0.83 14.80
C ASN A 103 22.45 0.20 14.42
N ALA A 104 23.17 0.73 13.43
CA ALA A 104 24.51 0.33 13.03
C ALA A 104 25.59 1.18 13.73
#